data_AF-A0A4S2KG14-F1
#
_entry.id   AF-A0A4S2KG14-F1
#
_cell.length_a   1.000
_cell.length_b   1.000
_cell.length_c   1.000
_cell.angle_alpha   90.00
_cell.angle_beta   90.00
_cell.angle_gamma   90.00
#
_symmetry.space_group_name_H-M   'P 1'
#
loop_
_entity.id
_entity.type
_entity.pdbx_description
1 polymer ?
#
loop_
_entity_poly.entity_id
_entity_poly.type
_entity_poly.pdbx_seq_one_letter_code
_entity_poly.pdbx_strand_id
1 'polypeptide(L)' 'MTKRQAERLQWSSTEAHRELCYLKGRSDDECQNYVRVFGRQGPDRFLVCGTNAYKPLCRQFTIKVSL' A
#
# COMPACT_ATOMS: atom_id res chain seq x y z
N MET A 1 -7.80 -29.89 5.71
CA MET A 1 -7.48 -28.80 4.76
C MET A 1 -6.93 -27.63 5.55
N THR A 2 -5.61 -27.52 5.67
CA THR A 2 -4.95 -26.43 6.41
C THR A 2 -5.00 -25.15 5.57
N LYS A 3 -5.76 -24.14 5.99
CA LYS A 3 -5.70 -22.80 5.41
C LYS A 3 -4.31 -22.22 5.68
N ARG A 4 -3.49 -22.02 4.65
CA ARG A 4 -2.35 -21.10 4.76
C ARG A 4 -2.93 -19.71 4.95
N GLN A 5 -2.83 -19.18 6.16
CA GLN A 5 -3.17 -17.79 6.43
C GLN A 5 -2.08 -16.94 5.79
N ALA A 6 -2.34 -16.40 4.60
CA ALA A 6 -1.43 -15.46 3.97
C ALA A 6 -1.32 -14.24 4.89
N GLU A 7 -0.09 -13.89 5.29
CA GLU A 7 0.15 -12.68 6.06
C GLU A 7 -0.22 -11.48 5.18
N ARG A 8 -1.29 -10.76 5.58
CA ARG A 8 -1.82 -9.64 4.81
C ARG A 8 -1.33 -8.34 5.44
N LEU A 9 -0.51 -7.61 4.71
CA LEU A 9 -0.14 -6.24 5.08
C LEU A 9 -1.22 -5.27 4.60
N GLN A 10 -1.74 -4.45 5.51
CA GLN A 10 -2.67 -3.37 5.18
C GLN A 10 -1.92 -2.04 5.22
N TRP A 11 -2.03 -1.27 4.13
CA TRP A 11 -1.40 0.05 4.02
C TRP A 11 -2.38 1.03 3.39
N SER A 12 -3.23 1.63 4.22
CA SER A 12 -4.20 2.64 3.81
C SER A 12 -3.57 4.03 3.73
N SER A 13 -4.21 4.91 2.96
CA SER A 13 -3.96 6.35 3.03
C SER A 13 -4.33 6.89 4.42
N THR A 14 -3.66 7.95 4.87
CA THR A 14 -4.09 8.68 6.06
C THR A 14 -5.43 9.39 5.80
N GLU A 15 -6.20 9.64 6.85
CA GLU A 15 -7.47 10.39 6.75
C GLU A 15 -7.26 11.76 6.11
N ALA A 16 -6.25 12.51 6.58
CA ALA A 16 -5.90 13.82 6.01
C ALA A 16 -5.57 13.76 4.50
N HIS A 17 -4.91 12.69 4.02
CA HIS A 17 -4.65 12.55 2.57
C HIS A 17 -5.92 12.20 1.79
N ARG A 18 -6.82 11.40 2.37
CA ARG A 18 -8.13 11.10 1.78
C ARG A 18 -9.00 12.33 1.69
N GLU A 19 -9.11 13.11 2.77
CA GLU A 19 -9.85 14.38 2.80
C GLU A 19 -9.35 15.35 1.73
N LEU A 20 -8.04 15.53 1.63
CA LEU A 20 -7.45 16.38 0.59
C LEU A 20 -7.73 15.86 -0.83
N CYS A 21 -7.84 14.54 -1.02
CA CYS A 21 -8.21 13.94 -2.29
C CYS A 21 -9.69 14.19 -2.63
N TYR A 22 -10.60 14.05 -1.66
CA TYR A 22 -12.01 14.37 -1.82
C TYR A 22 -12.26 15.85 -2.10
N LEU A 23 -11.54 16.75 -1.41
CA LEU A 23 -11.60 18.19 -1.66
C LEU A 23 -11.17 18.57 -3.09
N LYS A 24 -10.42 17.69 -3.78
CA LYS A 24 -10.06 17.84 -5.20
C LYS A 24 -11.10 17.22 -6.16
N GLY A 25 -12.26 16.81 -5.66
CA GLY A 25 -13.36 16.27 -6.45
C GLY A 25 -13.20 14.82 -6.90
N ARG A 26 -12.37 14.02 -6.23
CA ARG A 26 -12.17 12.59 -6.53
C ARG A 26 -13.17 11.71 -5.78
N SER A 27 -13.44 10.54 -6.35
CA SER A 27 -14.35 9.54 -5.76
C SER A 27 -13.74 8.78 -4.57
N ASP A 28 -14.59 8.07 -3.81
CA ASP A 28 -14.14 7.22 -2.70
C ASP A 28 -13.14 6.14 -3.12
N ASP A 29 -13.40 5.49 -4.25
CA ASP A 29 -12.49 4.51 -4.84
C ASP A 29 -11.16 5.17 -5.21
N GLU A 30 -11.18 6.28 -5.95
CA GLU A 30 -9.96 7.00 -6.34
C GLU A 30 -9.07 7.44 -5.17
N CYS A 31 -9.66 7.72 -4.01
CA CYS A 31 -8.93 8.19 -2.82
C CYS A 31 -8.38 7.08 -1.93
N GLN A 32 -8.36 5.83 -2.37
CA GLN A 32 -7.67 4.75 -1.66
C GLN A 32 -6.16 4.73 -1.95
N ASN A 33 -5.43 3.89 -1.22
CA ASN A 33 -4.03 3.60 -1.51
C ASN A 33 -3.90 2.29 -2.30
N TYR A 34 -3.76 2.40 -3.62
CA TYR A 34 -3.52 1.25 -4.48
C TYR A 34 -2.01 1.04 -4.64
N VAL A 35 -1.52 -0.13 -4.26
CA VAL A 35 -0.12 -0.52 -4.51
C VAL A 35 0.07 -0.68 -6.01
N ARG A 36 1.08 0.01 -6.56
CA ARG A 36 1.41 -0.01 -7.99
C ARG A 36 2.85 -0.42 -8.28
N VAL A 37 3.73 -0.32 -7.28
CA VAL A 37 5.14 -0.72 -7.38
C VAL A 37 5.46 -1.67 -6.23
N PHE A 38 6.07 -2.80 -6.56
CA PHE A 38 6.58 -3.77 -5.60
C PHE A 38 7.94 -4.26 -6.09
N GLY A 39 9.01 -3.78 -5.47
CA GLY A 39 10.39 -4.07 -5.87
C GLY A 39 11.17 -4.70 -4.72
N ARG A 40 11.83 -5.85 -4.98
CA ARG A 40 12.71 -6.49 -3.99
C ARG A 40 14.05 -5.74 -3.92
N GLN A 41 14.46 -5.37 -2.71
CA GLN A 41 15.74 -4.69 -2.43
C GLN A 41 16.70 -5.57 -1.60
N GLY A 42 16.25 -6.70 -1.08
CA GLY A 42 17.05 -7.67 -0.33
C GLY A 42 16.25 -8.94 -0.03
N PRO A 43 16.76 -9.87 0.78
CA PRO A 43 16.09 -11.14 1.08
C PRO A 43 14.62 -10.97 1.52
N ASP A 44 14.40 -10.11 2.51
CA ASP A 44 13.07 -9.81 3.04
C ASP A 44 12.71 -8.32 2.93
N ARG A 45 13.52 -7.53 2.23
CA ARG A 45 13.32 -6.08 2.09
C ARG A 45 12.70 -5.74 0.75
N PHE A 46 11.59 -5.02 0.80
CA PHE A 46 10.85 -4.59 -0.38
C PHE A 46 10.60 -3.08 -0.35
N LEU A 47 10.77 -2.42 -1.48
CA LEU A 47 10.25 -1.08 -1.73
C LEU A 47 8.85 -1.24 -2.30
N VAL A 48 7.86 -0.67 -1.63
CA VAL A 48 6.47 -0.69 -2.08
C VAL A 48 5.99 0.73 -2.24
N CYS A 49 5.41 1.06 -3.39
CA CYS A 49 4.81 2.36 -3.63
C CYS A 49 3.33 2.22 -3.97
N GLY A 50 2.53 3.14 -3.45
CA GLY A 50 1.11 3.21 -3.70
C GLY A 50 0.65 4.62 -4.04
N THR A 51 -0.56 4.72 -4.58
CA THR A 51 -1.18 5.99 -5.00
C THR A 51 -1.42 6.95 -3.84
N ASN A 52 -1.62 6.41 -2.63
CA ASN A 52 -1.87 7.12 -1.37
C ASN A 52 -2.80 8.33 -1.55
N ALA A 53 -4.04 8.07 -2.03
CA ALA A 53 -5.05 9.09 -2.28
C ALA A 53 -4.56 10.25 -3.18
N TYR A 54 -4.08 9.92 -4.38
CA TYR A 54 -3.49 10.89 -5.32
C TYR A 54 -2.30 11.70 -4.75
N LYS A 55 -1.62 11.16 -3.73
CA LYS A 55 -0.37 11.68 -3.16
C LYS A 55 0.65 10.55 -3.04
N PRO A 56 1.28 10.13 -4.16
CA PRO A 56 2.11 8.93 -4.21
C PRO A 56 3.15 8.86 -3.10
N LEU A 57 3.29 7.67 -2.50
CA LEU A 57 4.22 7.42 -1.40
C LEU A 57 4.91 6.08 -1.62
N CYS A 58 6.19 6.00 -1.28
CA CYS A 58 6.96 4.76 -1.20
C CYS A 58 7.38 4.49 0.24
N ARG A 59 7.38 3.22 0.65
CA ARG A 59 7.87 2.78 1.96
C ARG A 59 8.65 1.48 1.80
N GLN A 60 9.69 1.33 2.61
CA GLN A 60 10.39 0.07 2.77
C GLN A 60 9.63 -0.83 3.76
N PHE A 61 9.31 -2.04 3.33
CA PHE A 61 8.70 -3.08 4.15
C PHE A 61 9.67 -4.25 4.32
N THR A 62 9.64 -4.85 5.50
CA THR A 62 10.24 -6.15 5.74
C THR A 62 9.12 -7.20 5.65
N ILE A 63 9.16 -8.05 4.63
CA ILE A 63 8.16 -9.09 4.38
C ILE A 63 8.91 -10.42 4.38
N LYS A 64 8.61 -11.28 5.35
CA LYS A 64 9.22 -12.61 5.43
C LYS A 64 8.60 -13.48 4.35
N VAL A 65 9.38 -13.79 3.32
CA VAL A 65 8.97 -14.75 2.31
C VAL A 65 9.52 -16.11 2.75
N SER A 66 8.68 -16.90 3.42
CA SER A 66 8.99 -18.30 3.67
C SER A 66 9.03 -19.02 2.32
N LEU A 67 10.24 -19.30 1.82
CA LEU A 67 10.45 -20.22 0.69
C LEU A 67 10.10 -21.65 1.11
#